data_AF-A0A6F8YTP0-F1
#
_entry.id   AF-A0A6F8YTP0-F1
#
_cell.length_a   1.000
_cell.length_b   1.000
_cell.length_c   1.000
_cell.angle_alpha   90.00
_cell.angle_beta   90.00
_cell.angle_gamma   90.00
#
_symmetry.space_group_name_H-M   'P 1'
#
loop_
_entity.id
_entity.type
_entity.pdbx_description
1 polymer ?
#
loop_
_entity_poly.entity_id
_entity_poly.type
_entity_poly.pdbx_seq_one_letter_code
_entity_poly.pdbx_strand_id
1 'polypeptide(L)'
;MDTDVSSVRSRPRRRVRLAGAAALVVALVAPVAACAGTNEPAEPGVTTPATVTSAPASPSPSGQGGGTAPRSRSAADQLADFFSAATRMDADLRDAAKRINGGVRRDVIVLEPATVAAVRAIQPSRLLGTIPGGMDRELLRSAMLLYSVLVSRRDAMDRVVEFAPSAPLPRAGSDAQDLVTCLGNGGPAARRFAGDLAAMRTLASSSKPIAVAKRDSRATAEVAVRAAYIDVLNGGCDSCGGGVLTRLLPVVWKGQGRLDGTVGGVQFEAAFTAGSGWKVSLNAC
;
A
#
# COMPACT_ATOMS: atom_id res chain seq x y z
N MET A 1 -39.77 -10.14 11.35
CA MET A 1 -38.39 -10.40 10.90
C MET A 1 -38.15 -9.37 9.81
N ASP A 2 -37.82 -8.16 10.23
CA ASP A 2 -37.71 -6.99 9.37
C ASP A 2 -36.31 -6.43 9.56
N THR A 3 -35.47 -6.60 8.55
CA THR A 3 -34.13 -6.02 8.51
C THR A 3 -34.22 -4.62 7.93
N ASP A 4 -34.06 -3.65 8.84
CA ASP A 4 -33.98 -2.22 8.57
C ASP A 4 -32.70 -1.88 7.79
N VAL A 5 -32.88 -1.35 6.59
CA VAL A 5 -31.82 -0.92 5.68
C VAL A 5 -31.34 0.45 6.12
N SER A 6 -30.18 0.50 6.78
CA SER A 6 -29.52 1.75 7.17
C SER A 6 -29.24 2.64 5.95
N SER A 7 -30.05 3.69 5.84
CA SER A 7 -29.95 4.79 4.88
C SER A 7 -28.62 5.55 5.03
N VAL A 8 -27.76 5.45 4.01
CA VAL A 8 -26.66 6.40 3.78
C VAL A 8 -27.27 7.70 3.27
N ARG A 9 -27.47 8.69 4.16
CA ARG A 9 -27.84 10.05 3.74
C ARG A 9 -26.63 10.73 3.11
N SER A 10 -26.53 10.65 1.78
CA SER A 10 -25.68 11.52 0.97
C SER A 10 -26.17 12.96 1.08
N ARG A 11 -25.38 13.84 1.71
CA ARG A 11 -25.63 15.29 1.67
C ARG A 11 -25.44 15.81 0.23
N PRO A 12 -26.27 16.76 -0.25
CA PRO A 12 -26.11 17.34 -1.58
C PRO A 12 -24.81 18.15 -1.66
N ARG A 13 -23.94 17.77 -2.62
CA ARG A 13 -22.68 18.46 -2.93
C ARG A 13 -22.98 19.79 -3.63
N ARG A 14 -22.87 20.91 -2.91
CA ARG A 14 -22.80 22.26 -3.52
C ARG A 14 -21.43 22.42 -4.17
N ARG A 15 -21.40 22.58 -5.50
CA ARG A 15 -20.19 22.94 -6.26
C ARG A 15 -19.75 24.34 -5.84
N VAL A 16 -18.67 24.45 -5.07
CA VAL A 16 -17.97 25.72 -4.84
C VAL A 16 -16.84 25.78 -5.87
N ARG A 17 -16.93 26.72 -6.82
CA ARG A 17 -15.82 27.05 -7.72
C ARG A 17 -14.81 27.85 -6.91
N LEU A 18 -13.62 27.30 -6.66
CA LEU A 18 -12.50 28.04 -6.09
C LEU A 18 -11.45 28.33 -7.15
N ALA A 19 -11.29 29.62 -7.41
CA ALA A 19 -10.25 30.19 -8.24
C ALA A 19 -8.92 30.24 -7.48
N GLY A 20 -7.85 29.91 -8.22
CA GLY A 20 -6.45 30.33 -8.09
C GLY A 20 -5.84 30.67 -6.72
N ALA A 21 -4.76 29.95 -6.39
CA ALA A 21 -3.50 30.56 -5.96
C ALA A 21 -2.36 29.52 -6.07
N ALA A 22 -1.44 29.74 -7.02
CA ALA A 22 -0.19 29.01 -7.13
C ALA A 22 0.81 29.58 -6.10
N ALA A 23 1.40 28.72 -5.27
CA ALA A 23 2.50 29.09 -4.39
C ALA A 23 3.76 28.31 -4.79
N LEU A 24 4.71 29.04 -5.35
CA LEU A 24 6.06 28.65 -5.74
C LEU A 24 6.89 28.38 -4.47
N VAL A 25 7.46 27.17 -4.32
CA VAL A 25 8.46 26.89 -3.27
C VAL A 25 9.82 26.72 -3.93
N VAL A 26 10.68 27.73 -3.71
CA VAL A 26 12.10 27.74 -4.08
C VAL A 26 12.88 26.92 -3.06
N ALA A 27 13.58 25.87 -3.53
CA ALA A 27 14.49 25.09 -2.69
C ALA A 27 15.94 25.61 -2.88
N LEU A 28 16.51 26.17 -1.81
CA LEU A 28 17.92 26.51 -1.70
C LEU A 28 18.74 25.24 -1.47
N VAL A 29 19.74 25.02 -2.33
CA VAL A 29 20.79 24.00 -2.17
C VAL A 29 22.07 24.71 -1.74
N ALA A 30 22.70 24.25 -0.66
CA ALA A 30 24.08 24.57 -0.34
C ALA A 30 24.84 23.28 0.00
N PRO A 31 26.11 23.13 -0.44
CA PRO A 31 26.91 21.93 -0.24
C PRO A 31 27.77 22.04 1.03
N VAL A 32 28.12 20.91 1.62
CA VAL A 32 29.24 20.83 2.57
C VAL A 32 30.12 19.64 2.17
N ALA A 33 31.35 19.97 1.78
CA ALA A 33 32.46 19.05 1.60
C ALA A 33 33.34 19.07 2.87
N ALA A 34 33.87 17.93 3.30
CA ALA A 34 35.21 17.85 3.90
C ALA A 34 35.69 16.39 4.05
N CYS A 35 37.00 16.26 3.93
CA CYS A 35 37.83 15.08 3.69
C CYS A 35 38.27 14.30 4.95
N ALA A 36 38.95 13.17 4.66
CA ALA A 36 40.02 12.51 5.42
C ALA A 36 39.63 11.76 6.72
N GLY A 37 40.22 10.64 7.11
CA GLY A 37 41.36 9.89 6.59
C GLY A 37 41.52 8.56 7.35
N THR A 38 42.44 7.76 6.86
CA THR A 38 42.98 6.44 7.26
C THR A 38 43.12 6.13 8.76
N ASN A 39 42.97 4.84 9.11
CA ASN A 39 44.01 4.07 9.85
C ASN A 39 43.70 2.56 9.89
N GLU A 40 44.65 1.79 9.37
CA GLU A 40 44.85 0.35 9.55
C GLU A 40 45.74 0.13 10.79
N PRO A 41 45.59 -0.99 11.52
CA PRO A 41 46.79 -1.74 11.88
C PRO A 41 46.63 -3.28 11.90
N ALA A 42 47.56 -3.93 11.19
CA ALA A 42 48.49 -5.00 11.59
C ALA A 42 48.00 -6.24 12.38
N GLU A 43 48.26 -7.40 11.76
CA GLU A 43 48.40 -8.73 12.35
C GLU A 43 49.52 -8.82 13.39
N PRO A 44 49.47 -9.85 14.25
CA PRO A 44 50.66 -10.70 14.35
C PRO A 44 50.38 -12.21 14.47
N GLY A 45 51.19 -12.99 13.76
CA GLY A 45 52.15 -13.90 14.40
C GLY A 45 51.68 -15.29 14.81
N VAL A 46 52.06 -16.27 13.99
CA VAL A 46 52.02 -17.74 14.17
C VAL A 46 52.76 -18.23 15.41
N THR A 47 52.22 -19.23 16.14
CA THR A 47 52.92 -20.49 16.54
C THR A 47 52.00 -21.51 17.25
N THR A 48 51.88 -22.70 16.65
CA THR A 48 51.55 -24.01 17.27
C THR A 48 52.89 -24.64 17.78
N PRO A 49 52.98 -25.70 18.62
CA PRO A 49 52.04 -26.82 18.82
C PRO A 49 51.94 -27.41 20.25
N ALA A 50 50.97 -28.32 20.48
CA ALA A 50 51.21 -29.62 21.12
C ALA A 50 49.93 -30.47 21.14
N THR A 51 50.08 -31.68 20.61
CA THR A 51 49.11 -32.77 20.51
C THR A 51 48.84 -33.40 21.88
N VAL A 52 47.58 -33.53 22.27
CA VAL A 52 47.16 -34.47 23.33
C VAL A 52 46.09 -35.39 22.73
N THR A 53 46.53 -36.61 22.43
CA THR A 53 45.68 -37.73 22.02
C THR A 53 44.86 -38.18 23.22
N SER A 54 43.54 -38.05 23.14
CA SER A 54 42.60 -38.70 24.05
C SER A 54 41.57 -39.47 23.21
N ALA A 55 41.55 -40.79 23.41
CA ALA A 55 40.71 -41.74 22.70
C ALA A 55 39.22 -41.55 23.03
N PRO A 56 38.30 -41.58 22.05
CA PRO A 56 36.88 -41.72 22.32
C PRO A 56 36.48 -43.19 22.39
N ALA A 57 35.75 -43.53 23.45
CA ALA A 57 35.10 -44.81 23.68
C ALA A 57 34.02 -45.13 22.64
N SER A 58 33.74 -46.43 22.51
CA SER A 58 32.74 -47.04 21.63
C SER A 58 31.35 -46.36 21.70
N PRO A 59 30.64 -46.29 20.56
CA PRO A 59 29.34 -45.62 20.48
C PRO A 59 28.21 -46.48 21.08
N SER A 60 27.49 -45.91 22.05
CA SER A 60 26.12 -46.33 22.37
C SER A 60 25.17 -45.83 21.27
N PRO A 61 24.21 -46.63 20.78
CA PRO A 61 23.23 -46.18 19.80
C PRO A 61 22.18 -45.31 20.50
N SER A 62 22.46 -44.02 20.63
CA SER A 62 21.45 -43.02 20.99
C SER A 62 20.59 -42.77 19.76
N GLY A 63 19.35 -43.28 19.79
CA GLY A 63 18.36 -43.05 18.75
C GLY A 63 18.21 -41.56 18.45
N GLN A 64 18.70 -41.15 17.28
CA GLN A 64 18.41 -39.84 16.70
C GLN A 64 16.96 -39.85 16.21
N GLY A 65 16.04 -39.56 17.13
CA GLY A 65 14.77 -38.96 16.77
C GLY A 65 15.06 -37.57 16.20
N GLY A 66 15.28 -37.51 14.89
CA GLY A 66 15.41 -36.27 14.11
C GLY A 66 14.09 -35.51 14.11
N GLY A 67 13.72 -34.93 15.25
CA GLY A 67 12.69 -33.92 15.33
C GLY A 67 13.14 -32.72 14.51
N THR A 68 12.63 -32.62 13.29
CA THR A 68 12.78 -31.40 12.49
C THR A 68 12.13 -30.28 13.30
N ALA A 69 12.96 -29.42 13.92
CA ALA A 69 12.46 -28.20 14.54
C ALA A 69 11.61 -27.45 13.50
N PRO A 70 10.39 -27.00 13.83
CA PRO A 70 9.56 -26.29 12.88
C PRO A 70 10.37 -25.12 12.31
N ARG A 71 10.59 -25.09 10.99
CA ARG A 71 11.23 -23.94 10.35
C ARG A 71 10.41 -22.71 10.71
N SER A 72 11.04 -21.73 11.35
CA SER A 72 10.43 -20.43 11.54
C SER A 72 10.07 -19.87 10.17
N ARG A 73 8.80 -19.47 9.98
CA ARG A 73 8.36 -18.90 8.70
C ARG A 73 9.18 -17.64 8.41
N SER A 74 9.71 -17.52 7.20
CA SER A 74 10.37 -16.29 6.77
C SER A 74 9.34 -15.15 6.61
N ALA A 75 9.80 -13.90 6.57
CA ALA A 75 8.91 -12.78 6.25
C ALA A 75 8.27 -12.93 4.85
N ALA A 76 8.99 -13.52 3.89
CA ALA A 76 8.45 -13.86 2.58
C ALA A 76 7.27 -14.85 2.68
N ASP A 77 7.39 -15.90 3.49
CA ASP A 77 6.30 -16.87 3.71
C ASP A 77 5.08 -16.20 4.37
N GLN A 78 5.33 -15.30 5.33
CA GLN A 78 4.26 -14.57 6.03
C GLN A 78 3.56 -13.53 5.13
N LEU A 79 4.22 -13.04 4.08
CA LEU A 79 3.66 -12.11 3.11
C LEU A 79 3.11 -12.78 1.84
N ALA A 80 3.08 -14.12 1.78
CA ALA A 80 2.59 -14.84 0.61
C ALA A 80 1.17 -14.41 0.19
N ASP A 81 0.26 -14.25 1.17
CA ASP A 81 -1.12 -13.81 0.91
C ASP A 81 -1.18 -12.39 0.36
N PHE A 82 -0.34 -11.49 0.87
CA PHE A 82 -0.21 -10.13 0.37
C PHE A 82 0.28 -10.11 -1.07
N PHE A 83 1.36 -10.85 -1.39
CA PHE A 83 1.86 -10.91 -2.76
C PHE A 83 0.84 -11.52 -3.73
N SER A 84 0.12 -12.55 -3.29
CA SER A 84 -0.95 -13.18 -4.06
C SER A 84 -2.11 -12.20 -4.31
N ALA A 85 -2.55 -11.48 -3.27
CA ALA A 85 -3.59 -10.47 -3.37
C ALA A 85 -3.19 -9.29 -4.27
N ALA A 86 -1.96 -8.78 -4.14
CA ALA A 86 -1.44 -7.71 -4.98
C ALA A 86 -1.38 -8.12 -6.46
N THR A 87 -0.91 -9.34 -6.75
CA THR A 87 -0.87 -9.89 -8.12
C THR A 87 -2.26 -10.03 -8.71
N ARG A 88 -3.23 -10.53 -7.93
CA ARG A 88 -4.63 -10.63 -8.35
C ARG A 88 -5.24 -9.27 -8.66
N MET A 89 -5.10 -8.31 -7.74
CA MET A 89 -5.63 -6.96 -7.94
C MET A 89 -5.01 -6.27 -9.17
N ASP A 90 -3.71 -6.47 -9.43
CA ASP A 90 -3.09 -5.98 -10.66
C ASP A 90 -3.70 -6.61 -11.93
N ALA A 91 -3.96 -7.92 -11.92
CA ALA A 91 -4.61 -8.60 -13.04
C ALA A 91 -6.03 -8.06 -13.25
N ASP A 92 -6.81 -7.91 -12.18
CA ASP A 92 -8.17 -7.35 -12.24
C ASP A 92 -8.17 -5.92 -12.79
N LEU A 93 -7.21 -5.08 -12.37
CA LEU A 93 -7.03 -3.73 -12.90
C LEU A 93 -6.68 -3.74 -14.39
N ARG A 94 -5.77 -4.62 -14.83
CA ARG A 94 -5.42 -4.74 -16.26
C ARG A 94 -6.61 -5.20 -17.09
N ASP A 95 -7.41 -6.14 -16.58
CA ASP A 95 -8.58 -6.64 -17.29
C ASP A 95 -9.72 -5.62 -17.32
N ALA A 96 -9.94 -4.86 -16.23
CA ALA A 96 -10.85 -3.72 -16.24
C ALA A 96 -10.41 -2.66 -17.26
N ALA A 97 -9.11 -2.32 -17.31
CA ALA A 97 -8.58 -1.37 -18.29
C ALA A 97 -8.81 -1.84 -19.74
N LYS A 98 -8.61 -3.13 -20.03
CA LYS A 98 -8.93 -3.70 -21.37
C LYS A 98 -10.41 -3.55 -21.71
N ARG A 99 -11.31 -3.82 -20.76
CA ARG A 99 -12.76 -3.68 -20.95
C ARG A 99 -13.15 -2.22 -21.21
N ILE A 100 -12.59 -1.28 -20.45
CA ILE A 100 -12.80 0.16 -20.63
C ILE A 100 -12.34 0.59 -22.02
N ASN A 101 -11.11 0.23 -22.42
CA ASN A 101 -10.58 0.53 -23.74
C ASN A 101 -11.45 -0.08 -24.86
N GLY A 102 -11.94 -1.30 -24.62
CA GLY A 102 -12.90 -1.98 -25.48
C GLY A 102 -14.28 -1.33 -25.57
N GLY A 103 -14.59 -0.32 -24.75
CA GLY A 103 -15.81 0.50 -24.80
C GLY A 103 -15.64 1.87 -25.49
N VAL A 104 -14.40 2.29 -25.77
CA VAL A 104 -14.12 3.54 -26.49
C VAL A 104 -14.42 3.34 -27.99
N ARG A 105 -15.26 4.21 -28.56
CA ARG A 105 -15.61 4.23 -30.00
C ARG A 105 -15.16 5.54 -30.63
N ARG A 106 -15.44 5.72 -31.92
CA ARG A 106 -15.07 6.94 -32.66
C ARG A 106 -15.65 8.20 -32.00
N ASP A 107 -16.96 8.19 -31.74
CA ASP A 107 -17.71 9.39 -31.35
C ASP A 107 -18.28 9.32 -29.92
N VAL A 108 -18.26 8.14 -29.28
CA VAL A 108 -18.79 7.91 -27.93
C VAL A 108 -17.90 6.98 -27.11
N ILE A 109 -18.03 7.05 -25.79
CA ILE A 109 -17.51 6.05 -24.85
C ILE A 109 -18.70 5.28 -24.26
N VAL A 110 -18.69 3.96 -24.44
CA VAL A 110 -19.70 3.06 -23.89
C VAL A 110 -19.16 2.44 -22.60
N LEU A 111 -19.91 2.58 -21.51
CA LEU A 111 -19.59 1.99 -20.21
C LEU A 111 -20.56 0.85 -19.94
N GLU A 112 -20.23 -0.34 -20.45
CA GLU A 112 -21.09 -1.51 -20.30
C GLU A 112 -21.28 -1.90 -18.82
N PRO A 113 -22.46 -2.42 -18.42
CA PRO A 113 -22.70 -2.85 -17.04
C PRO A 113 -21.66 -3.84 -16.52
N ALA A 114 -21.17 -4.74 -17.37
CA ALA A 114 -20.11 -5.69 -17.03
C ALA A 114 -18.76 -5.01 -16.75
N THR A 115 -18.43 -3.94 -17.48
CA THR A 115 -17.23 -3.13 -17.24
C THR A 115 -17.33 -2.39 -15.91
N VAL A 116 -18.48 -1.79 -15.63
CA VAL A 116 -18.73 -1.10 -14.36
C VAL A 116 -18.67 -2.08 -13.18
N ALA A 117 -19.26 -3.26 -13.33
CA ALA A 117 -19.22 -4.31 -12.32
C ALA A 117 -17.78 -4.79 -12.07
N ALA A 118 -16.97 -4.96 -13.12
CA ALA A 118 -15.56 -5.32 -12.99
C ALA A 118 -14.77 -4.27 -12.19
N VAL A 119 -14.97 -2.98 -12.46
CA VAL A 119 -14.31 -1.90 -11.69
C VAL A 119 -14.76 -1.91 -10.22
N ARG A 120 -16.07 -2.07 -9.96
CA ARG A 120 -16.60 -2.14 -8.58
C ARG A 120 -16.11 -3.34 -7.79
N ALA A 121 -15.81 -4.46 -8.47
CA ALA A 121 -15.30 -5.67 -7.83
C ALA A 121 -13.86 -5.51 -7.30
N ILE A 122 -13.10 -4.53 -7.82
CA ILE A 122 -11.74 -4.24 -7.36
C ILE A 122 -11.82 -3.48 -6.03
N GLN A 123 -11.52 -4.20 -4.95
CA GLN A 123 -11.64 -3.70 -3.58
C GLN A 123 -10.26 -3.62 -2.91
N PRO A 124 -9.63 -2.42 -2.85
CA PRO A 124 -8.33 -2.25 -2.19
C PRO A 124 -8.32 -2.69 -0.72
N SER A 125 -9.45 -2.57 -0.01
CA SER A 125 -9.60 -3.03 1.37
C SER A 125 -9.28 -4.52 1.58
N ARG A 126 -9.51 -5.37 0.57
CA ARG A 126 -9.13 -6.78 0.62
C ARG A 126 -7.61 -6.96 0.64
N LEU A 127 -6.88 -6.17 -0.15
CA LEU A 127 -5.43 -6.15 -0.14
C LEU A 127 -4.90 -5.60 1.19
N LEU A 128 -5.47 -4.50 1.67
CA LEU A 128 -5.10 -3.90 2.95
C LEU A 128 -5.19 -4.91 4.11
N GLY A 129 -6.25 -5.73 4.13
CA GLY A 129 -6.46 -6.77 5.14
C GLY A 129 -5.36 -7.84 5.20
N THR A 130 -4.48 -7.92 4.19
CA THR A 130 -3.34 -8.85 4.14
C THR A 130 -2.04 -8.22 4.62
N ILE A 131 -2.01 -6.91 4.92
CA ILE A 131 -0.82 -6.21 5.41
C ILE A 131 -0.73 -6.37 6.93
N PRO A 132 0.23 -7.15 7.47
CA PRO A 132 0.34 -7.35 8.91
C PRO A 132 0.86 -6.09 9.61
N GLY A 133 0.31 -5.78 10.79
CA GLY A 133 0.95 -4.87 11.73
C GLY A 133 2.23 -5.49 12.30
N GLY A 134 3.19 -4.66 12.71
CA GLY A 134 4.43 -5.10 13.35
C GLY A 134 5.60 -5.42 12.41
N MET A 135 5.45 -5.15 11.10
CA MET A 135 6.58 -5.16 10.18
C MET A 135 7.64 -4.12 10.58
N ASP A 136 8.89 -4.46 10.31
CA ASP A 136 10.00 -3.52 10.31
C ASP A 136 9.79 -2.39 9.30
N ARG A 137 10.37 -1.22 9.58
CA ARG A 137 10.05 0.04 8.91
C ARG A 137 10.20 -0.03 7.38
N GLU A 138 11.24 -0.67 6.88
CA GLU A 138 11.50 -0.77 5.44
C GLU A 138 10.54 -1.74 4.72
N LEU A 139 10.20 -2.85 5.38
CA LEU A 139 9.23 -3.80 4.83
C LEU A 139 7.82 -3.20 4.82
N LEU A 140 7.43 -2.53 5.92
CA LEU A 140 6.18 -1.77 5.98
C LEU A 140 6.14 -0.66 4.92
N ARG A 141 7.23 0.10 4.75
CA ARG A 141 7.35 1.10 3.69
C ARG A 141 7.04 0.47 2.34
N SER A 142 7.73 -0.61 2.00
CA SER A 142 7.59 -1.27 0.70
C SER A 142 6.17 -1.80 0.48
N ALA A 143 5.54 -2.39 1.50
CA ALA A 143 4.14 -2.84 1.46
C ALA A 143 3.18 -1.68 1.19
N MET A 144 3.32 -0.56 1.92
CA MET A 144 2.43 0.60 1.76
C MET A 144 2.64 1.31 0.42
N LEU A 145 3.86 1.33 -0.13
CA LEU A 145 4.10 1.89 -1.46
C LEU A 145 3.43 1.03 -2.54
N LEU A 146 3.55 -0.30 -2.45
CA LEU A 146 2.90 -1.19 -3.41
C LEU A 146 1.36 -1.12 -3.30
N TYR A 147 0.82 -1.00 -2.09
CA TYR A 147 -0.61 -0.72 -1.88
C TYR A 147 -1.01 0.61 -2.53
N SER A 148 -0.23 1.68 -2.35
CA SER A 148 -0.48 2.99 -2.96
C SER A 148 -0.50 2.93 -4.49
N VAL A 149 0.39 2.17 -5.11
CA VAL A 149 0.40 1.95 -6.57
C VAL A 149 -0.92 1.34 -7.05
N LEU A 150 -1.46 0.35 -6.33
CA LEU A 150 -2.68 -0.33 -6.73
C LEU A 150 -3.94 0.50 -6.47
N VAL A 151 -4.03 1.20 -5.33
CA VAL A 151 -5.12 2.15 -5.04
C VAL A 151 -5.15 3.26 -6.08
N SER A 152 -3.99 3.84 -6.40
CA SER A 152 -3.87 4.90 -7.39
C SER A 152 -4.43 4.53 -8.76
N ARG A 153 -4.25 3.28 -9.18
CA ARG A 153 -4.79 2.75 -10.43
C ARG A 153 -6.28 2.46 -10.35
N ARG A 154 -6.76 1.98 -9.20
CA ARG A 154 -8.19 1.72 -8.97
C ARG A 154 -8.97 3.03 -9.03
N ASP A 155 -8.50 4.05 -8.32
CA ASP A 155 -9.21 5.34 -8.22
C ASP A 155 -9.16 6.13 -9.54
N ALA A 156 -8.13 5.91 -10.37
CA ALA A 156 -8.11 6.38 -11.75
C ALA A 156 -9.31 5.87 -12.60
N MET A 157 -9.97 4.78 -12.17
CA MET A 157 -11.15 4.23 -12.83
C MET A 157 -12.47 4.70 -12.20
N ASP A 158 -12.47 5.54 -11.17
CA ASP A 158 -13.72 5.89 -10.46
C ASP A 158 -14.75 6.59 -11.34
N ARG A 159 -14.30 7.41 -12.29
CA ARG A 159 -15.20 8.07 -13.25
C ARG A 159 -15.97 7.08 -14.13
N VAL A 160 -15.48 5.84 -14.32
CA VAL A 160 -16.25 4.78 -15.00
C VAL A 160 -17.52 4.45 -14.21
N VAL A 161 -17.41 4.39 -12.90
CA VAL A 161 -18.53 4.07 -12.02
C VAL A 161 -19.47 5.27 -11.89
N GLU A 162 -18.91 6.47 -11.79
CA GLU A 162 -19.66 7.71 -11.64
C GLU A 162 -20.48 8.08 -12.88
N PHE A 163 -19.88 7.99 -14.07
CA PHE A 163 -20.54 8.40 -15.32
C PHE A 163 -21.32 7.27 -15.99
N ALA A 164 -21.31 6.05 -15.46
CA ALA A 164 -22.09 4.93 -15.97
C ALA A 164 -23.59 5.25 -16.19
N PRO A 165 -24.30 5.97 -15.29
CA PRO A 165 -25.71 6.33 -15.51
C PRO A 165 -25.95 7.28 -16.68
N SER A 166 -24.92 8.04 -17.08
CA SER A 166 -24.97 9.00 -18.19
C SER A 166 -24.44 8.41 -19.50
N ALA A 167 -23.99 7.14 -19.51
CA ALA A 167 -23.46 6.50 -20.71
C ALA A 167 -24.58 6.17 -21.72
N PRO A 168 -24.30 6.21 -23.04
CA PRO A 168 -23.01 6.48 -23.67
C PRO A 168 -22.61 7.95 -23.60
N LEU A 169 -21.32 8.20 -23.34
CA LEU A 169 -20.78 9.56 -23.22
C LEU A 169 -20.33 10.06 -24.60
N PRO A 170 -20.81 11.20 -25.11
CA PRO A 170 -20.24 11.83 -26.30
C PRO A 170 -18.75 12.10 -26.09
N ARG A 171 -17.89 11.66 -27.00
CA ARG A 171 -16.42 11.72 -26.82
C ARG A 171 -15.89 13.15 -26.69
N ALA A 172 -16.54 14.11 -27.35
CA ALA A 172 -16.22 15.53 -27.24
C ALA A 172 -16.84 16.23 -26.02
N GLY A 173 -17.70 15.53 -25.25
CA GLY A 173 -18.34 16.07 -24.06
C GLY A 173 -17.41 16.15 -22.86
N SER A 174 -17.73 17.03 -21.90
CA SER A 174 -16.93 17.25 -20.69
C SER A 174 -16.71 15.97 -19.88
N ASP A 175 -17.75 15.15 -19.73
CA ASP A 175 -17.69 13.96 -18.87
C ASP A 175 -16.79 12.88 -19.48
N ALA A 176 -16.79 12.75 -20.81
CA ALA A 176 -15.85 11.86 -21.51
C ALA A 176 -14.41 12.34 -21.39
N GLN A 177 -14.17 13.66 -21.45
CA GLN A 177 -12.84 14.24 -21.27
C GLN A 177 -12.32 14.07 -19.84
N ASP A 178 -13.18 14.29 -18.84
CA ASP A 178 -12.84 14.06 -17.43
C ASP A 178 -12.53 12.59 -17.17
N LEU A 179 -13.37 11.67 -17.66
CA LEU A 179 -13.13 10.23 -17.61
C LEU A 179 -11.76 9.85 -18.16
N VAL A 180 -11.45 10.31 -19.39
CA VAL A 180 -10.16 9.99 -20.04
C VAL A 180 -8.97 10.59 -19.27
N THR A 181 -9.13 11.80 -18.73
CA THR A 181 -8.11 12.44 -17.90
C THR A 181 -7.82 11.61 -16.66
N CYS A 182 -8.86 11.18 -15.94
CA CYS A 182 -8.74 10.34 -14.76
C CYS A 182 -8.10 8.99 -15.07
N LEU A 183 -8.51 8.32 -16.15
CA LEU A 183 -7.90 7.05 -16.57
C LEU A 183 -6.39 7.19 -16.85
N GLY A 184 -5.97 8.34 -17.39
CA GLY A 184 -4.56 8.64 -17.66
C GLY A 184 -3.69 8.62 -16.40
N ASN A 185 -4.24 8.99 -15.25
CA ASN A 185 -3.51 9.06 -13.97
C ASN A 185 -2.98 7.70 -13.50
N GLY A 186 -3.62 6.60 -13.87
CA GLY A 186 -3.21 5.24 -13.49
C GLY A 186 -1.96 4.72 -14.22
N GLY A 187 -1.59 5.33 -15.36
CA GLY A 187 -0.52 4.84 -16.23
C GLY A 187 0.86 4.76 -15.58
N PRO A 188 1.36 5.83 -14.93
CA PRO A 188 2.65 5.80 -14.23
C PRO A 188 2.74 4.73 -13.14
N ALA A 189 1.69 4.59 -12.31
CA ALA A 189 1.62 3.57 -11.28
C ALA A 189 1.65 2.15 -11.87
N ALA A 190 0.92 1.92 -12.97
CA ALA A 190 0.91 0.63 -13.66
C ALA A 190 2.31 0.20 -14.14
N ARG A 191 3.10 1.13 -14.67
CA ARG A 191 4.48 0.84 -15.13
C ARG A 191 5.43 0.43 -14.02
N ARG A 192 5.21 0.92 -12.79
CA ARG A 192 6.06 0.65 -11.63
C ARG A 192 5.79 -0.70 -10.97
N PHE A 193 4.54 -1.17 -11.04
CA PHE A 193 4.05 -2.29 -10.21
C PHE A 193 4.95 -3.53 -10.22
N ALA A 194 5.35 -4.00 -11.41
CA ALA A 194 6.16 -5.22 -11.53
C ALA A 194 7.53 -5.07 -10.83
N GLY A 195 8.18 -3.92 -11.00
CA GLY A 195 9.45 -3.62 -10.34
C GLY A 195 9.31 -3.47 -8.82
N ASP A 196 8.30 -2.72 -8.37
CA ASP A 196 8.04 -2.52 -6.93
C ASP A 196 7.68 -3.85 -6.24
N LEU A 197 6.89 -4.72 -6.89
CA LEU A 197 6.55 -6.06 -6.38
C LEU A 197 7.79 -6.97 -6.29
N ALA A 198 8.63 -6.98 -7.33
CA ALA A 198 9.86 -7.77 -7.34
C ALA A 198 10.83 -7.30 -6.25
N ALA A 199 11.03 -6.00 -6.12
CA ALA A 199 11.88 -5.40 -5.08
C ALA A 199 11.38 -5.77 -3.67
N MET A 200 10.07 -5.72 -3.43
CA MET A 200 9.50 -6.09 -2.14
C MET A 200 9.65 -7.59 -1.84
N ARG A 201 9.53 -8.47 -2.83
CA ARG A 201 9.79 -9.91 -2.65
C ARG A 201 11.23 -10.17 -2.25
N THR A 202 12.18 -9.52 -2.93
CA THR A 202 13.61 -9.59 -2.58
C THR A 202 13.84 -9.10 -1.15
N LEU A 203 13.29 -7.94 -0.78
CA LEU A 203 13.39 -7.42 0.59
C LEU A 203 12.85 -8.43 1.61
N ALA A 204 11.63 -8.92 1.41
CA ALA A 204 10.98 -9.88 2.31
C ALA A 204 11.77 -11.19 2.47
N SER A 205 12.48 -11.64 1.43
CA SER A 205 13.33 -12.85 1.51
C SER A 205 14.57 -12.68 2.39
N SER A 206 15.03 -11.43 2.55
CA SER A 206 16.19 -11.07 3.38
C SER A 206 15.82 -10.53 4.77
N SER A 207 14.54 -10.21 4.98
CA SER A 207 14.00 -9.69 6.23
C SER A 207 13.88 -10.79 7.29
N LYS A 208 14.02 -10.39 8.56
CA LYS A 208 13.68 -11.23 9.70
C LYS A 208 12.19 -11.59 9.66
N PRO A 209 11.78 -12.75 10.20
CA PRO A 209 10.36 -13.07 10.40
C PRO A 209 9.60 -11.92 11.05
N ILE A 210 8.40 -11.65 10.54
CA ILE A 210 7.51 -10.60 11.02
C ILE A 210 6.94 -11.03 12.37
N ALA A 211 7.19 -10.22 13.40
CA ALA A 211 6.49 -10.30 14.67
C ALA A 211 5.09 -9.68 14.50
N VAL A 212 4.15 -10.47 13.97
CA VAL A 212 2.80 -10.00 13.66
C VAL A 212 2.13 -9.44 14.91
N ALA A 213 1.78 -8.16 14.85
CA ALA A 213 1.16 -7.46 15.97
C ALA A 213 -0.31 -7.87 16.15
N LYS A 214 -0.84 -7.69 17.37
CA LYS A 214 -2.25 -7.91 17.66
C LYS A 214 -3.13 -7.00 16.80
N ARG A 215 -4.34 -7.46 16.45
CA ARG A 215 -5.26 -6.70 15.58
C ARG A 215 -5.69 -5.37 16.18
N ASP A 216 -5.86 -5.30 17.49
CA ASP A 216 -6.22 -4.11 18.28
C ASP A 216 -5.00 -3.28 18.71
N SER A 217 -3.80 -3.61 18.21
CA SER A 217 -2.60 -2.87 18.55
C SER A 217 -2.43 -1.60 17.74
N ARG A 218 -1.68 -0.65 18.30
CA ARG A 218 -1.23 0.56 17.60
C ARG A 218 -0.48 0.26 16.31
N ALA A 219 0.36 -0.77 16.26
CA ALA A 219 1.11 -1.11 15.04
C ALA A 219 0.16 -1.48 13.88
N THR A 220 -0.94 -2.17 14.16
CA THR A 220 -1.99 -2.45 13.17
C THR A 220 -2.81 -1.20 12.84
N ALA A 221 -3.11 -0.36 13.84
CA ALA A 221 -3.79 0.92 13.62
C ALA A 221 -3.02 1.82 12.65
N GLU A 222 -1.69 1.89 12.77
CA GLU A 222 -0.87 2.73 11.91
C GLU A 222 -0.81 2.26 10.45
N VAL A 223 -1.05 0.97 10.17
CA VAL A 223 -1.25 0.47 8.80
C VAL A 223 -2.55 1.04 8.24
N ALA A 224 -3.64 0.93 9.01
CA ALA A 224 -4.95 1.46 8.61
C ALA A 224 -4.93 2.99 8.42
N VAL A 225 -4.23 3.72 9.30
CA VAL A 225 -4.09 5.19 9.19
C VAL A 225 -3.39 5.60 7.91
N ARG A 226 -2.30 4.92 7.54
CA ARG A 226 -1.58 5.20 6.29
C ARG A 226 -2.40 4.81 5.06
N ALA A 227 -3.16 3.72 5.14
CA ALA A 227 -4.06 3.34 4.07
C ALA A 227 -5.17 4.37 3.85
N ALA A 228 -5.80 4.87 4.92
CA ALA A 228 -6.80 5.93 4.83
C ALA A 228 -6.23 7.20 4.17
N TYR A 229 -4.96 7.54 4.43
CA TYR A 229 -4.31 8.65 3.74
C TYR A 229 -4.15 8.38 2.24
N ILE A 230 -3.73 7.18 1.86
CA ILE A 230 -3.57 6.78 0.46
C ILE A 230 -4.92 6.82 -0.26
N ASP A 231 -5.99 6.38 0.39
CA ASP A 231 -7.34 6.39 -0.16
C ASP A 231 -7.83 7.83 -0.37
N VAL A 232 -7.64 8.73 0.60
CA VAL A 232 -7.97 10.16 0.45
C VAL A 232 -7.10 10.84 -0.62
N LEU A 233 -5.81 10.52 -0.68
CA LEU A 233 -4.90 11.08 -1.69
C LEU A 233 -5.36 10.78 -3.13
N ASN A 234 -6.01 9.64 -3.36
CA ASN A 234 -6.36 9.18 -4.70
C ASN A 234 -7.85 9.34 -5.03
N GLY A 235 -8.76 9.20 -4.06
CA GLY A 235 -10.21 9.30 -4.27
C GLY A 235 -10.90 10.41 -3.46
N GLY A 236 -10.16 11.18 -2.65
CA GLY A 236 -10.68 12.31 -1.89
C GLY A 236 -10.61 13.63 -2.66
N CYS A 237 -11.41 14.62 -2.24
CA CYS A 237 -11.38 16.00 -2.77
C CYS A 237 -11.48 16.11 -4.31
N ASP A 238 -12.32 15.31 -4.96
CA ASP A 238 -12.45 15.20 -6.43
C ASP A 238 -11.21 14.67 -7.17
N SER A 239 -10.23 14.12 -6.44
CA SER A 239 -9.09 13.39 -7.02
C SER A 239 -9.55 12.09 -7.70
N CYS A 240 -8.78 11.64 -8.69
CA CYS A 240 -9.07 10.40 -9.41
C CYS A 240 -7.79 9.66 -9.79
N GLY A 241 -7.12 9.12 -8.76
CA GLY A 241 -5.88 8.36 -8.88
C GLY A 241 -4.64 9.21 -9.14
N GLY A 242 -3.54 8.56 -9.53
CA GLY A 242 -2.25 9.18 -9.83
C GLY A 242 -1.35 9.47 -8.63
N GLY A 243 -1.90 9.52 -7.42
CA GLY A 243 -1.16 9.71 -6.18
C GLY A 243 -0.43 8.44 -5.73
N VAL A 244 0.89 8.38 -5.97
CA VAL A 244 1.76 7.31 -5.47
C VAL A 244 2.67 7.84 -4.38
N LEU A 245 2.63 7.24 -3.19
CA LEU A 245 3.59 7.55 -2.14
C LEU A 245 5.01 7.19 -2.59
N THR A 246 5.99 8.00 -2.19
CA THR A 246 7.43 7.73 -2.40
C THR A 246 8.15 7.38 -1.11
N ARG A 247 7.52 7.67 0.03
CA ARG A 247 8.04 7.45 1.38
C ARG A 247 6.93 7.02 2.32
N LEU A 248 7.30 6.33 3.40
CA LEU A 248 6.38 6.01 4.47
C LEU A 248 6.04 7.28 5.25
N LEU A 249 4.77 7.66 5.27
CA LEU A 249 4.34 8.84 6.02
C LEU A 249 4.48 8.61 7.53
N PRO A 250 4.98 9.60 8.28
CA PRO A 250 5.03 9.51 9.73
C PRO A 250 3.61 9.52 10.30
N VAL A 251 3.37 8.68 11.29
CA VAL A 251 2.15 8.67 12.10
C VAL A 251 2.52 9.12 13.50
N VAL A 252 1.87 10.17 13.99
CA VAL A 252 2.12 10.77 15.30
C VAL A 252 0.85 10.71 16.13
N TRP A 253 0.86 9.93 17.20
CA TRP A 253 -0.26 9.79 18.14
C TRP A 253 -0.20 10.87 19.22
N LYS A 254 -0.39 12.11 18.79
CA LYS A 254 -0.48 13.31 19.63
C LYS A 254 -1.58 14.21 19.07
N GLY A 255 -2.83 13.81 19.27
CA GLY A 255 -3.99 14.57 18.83
C GLY A 255 -4.34 15.73 19.75
N GLN A 256 -5.32 16.54 19.33
CA GLN A 256 -5.93 17.61 20.10
C GLN A 256 -7.44 17.42 20.11
N GLY A 257 -8.07 17.57 21.29
CA GLY A 257 -9.52 17.40 21.43
C GLY A 257 -9.98 15.96 21.18
N ARG A 258 -10.85 15.75 20.18
CA ARG A 258 -11.42 14.44 19.81
C ARG A 258 -10.54 13.62 18.86
N LEU A 259 -9.42 14.19 18.40
CA LEU A 259 -8.53 13.59 17.43
C LEU A 259 -7.44 12.76 18.12
N ASP A 260 -7.01 11.67 17.48
CA ASP A 260 -6.02 10.75 18.03
C ASP A 260 -4.58 11.10 17.62
N GLY A 261 -4.40 11.73 16.45
CA GLY A 261 -3.07 12.03 15.94
C GLY A 261 -3.02 12.67 14.55
N THR A 262 -1.85 12.60 13.92
CA THR A 262 -1.61 13.04 12.53
C THR A 262 -0.88 11.99 11.70
N VAL A 263 -1.14 11.97 10.39
CA VAL A 263 -0.41 11.21 9.38
C VAL A 263 0.01 12.15 8.25
N GLY A 264 1.32 12.28 8.04
CA GLY A 264 1.83 13.25 7.04
C GLY A 264 1.35 14.69 7.27
N GLY A 265 1.02 15.06 8.52
CA GLY A 265 0.47 16.38 8.89
C GLY A 265 -1.07 16.46 8.88
N VAL A 266 -1.77 15.46 8.35
CA VAL A 266 -3.25 15.42 8.32
C VAL A 266 -3.76 14.76 9.60
N GLN A 267 -4.72 15.40 10.28
CA GLN A 267 -5.30 14.88 11.52
C GLN A 267 -6.17 13.65 11.27
N PHE A 268 -6.22 12.72 12.24
CA PHE A 268 -7.05 11.52 12.16
C PHE A 268 -7.73 11.17 13.49
N GLU A 269 -8.85 10.45 13.37
CA GLU A 269 -9.46 9.65 14.44
C GLU A 269 -9.36 8.16 14.05
N ALA A 270 -9.11 7.29 15.02
CA ALA A 270 -8.94 5.86 14.81
C ALA A 270 -9.64 5.07 15.93
N ALA A 271 -10.61 4.24 15.54
CA ALA A 271 -11.36 3.40 16.46
C ALA A 271 -11.25 1.92 16.07
N PHE A 272 -10.94 1.06 17.03
CA PHE A 272 -10.98 -0.39 16.83
C PHE A 272 -12.37 -0.94 17.16
N THR A 273 -12.90 -1.82 16.31
CA THR A 273 -14.11 -2.60 16.59
C THR A 273 -13.81 -4.07 16.36
N ALA A 274 -14.06 -4.92 17.37
CA ALA A 274 -13.88 -6.36 17.26
C ALA A 274 -14.68 -6.91 16.07
N GLY A 275 -14.06 -7.79 15.27
CA GLY A 275 -14.66 -8.35 14.05
C GLY A 275 -14.61 -7.44 12.82
N SER A 276 -14.59 -6.10 12.98
CA SER A 276 -14.52 -5.15 11.85
C SER A 276 -13.13 -4.52 11.64
N GLY A 277 -12.25 -4.58 12.65
CA GLY A 277 -10.91 -4.01 12.58
C GLY A 277 -10.88 -2.51 12.91
N TRP A 278 -9.83 -1.83 12.46
CA TRP A 278 -9.66 -0.39 12.64
C TRP A 278 -10.48 0.40 11.61
N LYS A 279 -11.23 1.38 12.10
CA LYS A 279 -11.85 2.44 11.30
C LYS A 279 -11.07 3.72 11.51
N VAL A 280 -10.64 4.35 10.43
CA VAL A 280 -9.91 5.60 10.47
C VAL A 280 -10.66 6.65 9.66
N SER A 281 -10.84 7.83 10.23
CA SER A 281 -11.28 9.02 9.52
C SER A 281 -10.14 10.03 9.48
N LEU A 282 -9.97 10.71 8.35
CA LEU A 282 -9.02 11.81 8.21
C LEU A 282 -9.78 13.12 8.15
N ASN A 283 -9.27 14.14 8.84
CA ASN A 283 -9.72 15.51 8.67
C ASN A 283 -9.03 16.12 7.45
N ALA A 284 -9.40 15.59 6.29
CA ALA A 284 -9.07 16.10 4.98
C ALA A 284 -10.37 16.57 4.31
N CYS A 285 -10.28 17.17 3.13
CA CYS A 285 -11.47 17.35 2.29
C CYS A 285 -12.08 15.99 1.89
#